data_AF-A0A973XQG4-F1
#
_entry.id   AF-A0A973XQG4-F1
#
_cell.length_a   1.000
_cell.length_b   1.000
_cell.length_c   1.000
_cell.angle_alpha   90.00
_cell.angle_beta   90.00
_cell.angle_gamma   90.00
#
_symmetry.space_group_name_H-M   'P 1'
#
loop_
_entity.id
_entity.type
_entity.pdbx_description
1 polymer ?
#
loop_
_entity_poly.entity_id
_entity_poly.type
_entity_poly.pdbx_seq_one_letter_code
_entity_poly.pdbx_strand_id
1 'polypeptide(L)'
;MPLPAGLSTVTVTGTYAHPDGSPFKGKLLFTPEPAILTSATHGTLILGTIEATLDEAGEVTVTLLATDDADVTPVGWTYRVQERWYDAPGRSYPLSLPAAAPNVDLADVAPTAPSAGEYVVVTGPQPPLGAAGAGATIALRSTDPTTTNARTPLAHKTTHATGGTDALAPADIGALPTTGGTITGRLVIDRHGAPAGYPLGIPGAVESLSIPSSFAGGEDEGQAGQFDSTGRLNLYSYQRADVGSYGENIRRFLMRFNAKSMDAWYAARENGAMTHGYDVSGNADPDAKWVPVAWAGAHLGSNDGLSMHGHWSVEVPDTTGAVQTRLEVPFTDQELPEASRLLGVDVTNIRTNLADLSVRANLGAHGTGYLRIGGSNAVPKEMLLSISSDRATSGRRWGVRANTTTESGSNLGTDFEIVRYSDAGAELGAGLVIRRSTGQVAMGGSTVTGGSVRVNWATSGQHGFYAVPSSSPGSAAAFATLMTATTDRAVDIRVSGDGNARMIVDAVGKHEWGDGATRDTNLYRDAANSLKTDDAFTVALAFRHLGTTLGFYNAAAVAKPTVTGAKGGNAALASLLTALANLGLLTDSTTA
;
A
#
# COMPACT_ATOMS: atom_id res chain seq x y z
N MET A 1 78.49 -62.25 14.54
CA MET A 1 78.76 -62.57 13.12
C MET A 1 78.91 -61.23 12.40
N PRO A 2 80.00 -60.94 11.68
CA PRO A 2 80.11 -59.67 10.97
C PRO A 2 79.04 -59.58 9.87
N LEU A 3 78.30 -58.46 9.83
CA LEU A 3 77.30 -58.21 8.79
C LEU A 3 78.00 -57.92 7.45
N PRO A 4 77.41 -58.31 6.30
CA PRO A 4 77.93 -57.97 4.97
C PRO A 4 78.16 -56.46 4.80
N ALA A 5 79.25 -56.09 4.13
CA ALA A 5 79.55 -54.69 3.85
C ALA A 5 78.50 -54.09 2.90
N GLY A 6 78.02 -52.87 3.20
CA GLY A 6 77.03 -52.16 2.37
C GLY A 6 75.61 -52.13 2.95
N LEU A 7 75.33 -52.86 4.04
CA LEU A 7 74.09 -52.74 4.81
C LEU A 7 74.18 -51.62 5.87
N SER A 8 73.10 -50.90 6.07
CA SER A 8 72.93 -49.90 7.13
C SER A 8 72.81 -50.60 8.48
N THR A 9 73.56 -50.11 9.47
CA THR A 9 73.60 -50.72 10.81
C THR A 9 73.31 -49.69 11.89
N VAL A 10 72.77 -50.18 13.00
CA VAL A 10 72.51 -49.39 14.21
C VAL A 10 73.31 -50.00 15.35
N THR A 11 74.06 -49.16 16.07
CA THR A 11 74.75 -49.55 17.30
C THR A 11 73.79 -49.39 18.48
N VAL A 12 73.53 -50.49 19.17
CA VAL A 12 72.68 -50.55 20.35
C VAL A 12 73.55 -50.69 21.59
N THR A 13 73.36 -49.80 22.56
CA THR A 13 74.03 -49.81 23.86
C THR A 13 73.04 -50.02 25.00
N GLY A 14 73.53 -50.43 26.15
CA GLY A 14 72.74 -50.43 27.39
C GLY A 14 73.60 -50.73 28.61
N THR A 15 73.22 -50.15 29.75
CA THR A 15 73.88 -50.32 31.05
C THR A 15 72.88 -50.87 32.06
N TYR A 16 73.22 -51.96 32.74
CA TYR A 16 72.32 -52.66 33.66
C TYR A 16 72.99 -52.84 35.03
N ALA A 17 72.41 -52.22 36.06
CA ALA A 17 72.89 -52.26 37.44
C ALA A 17 71.76 -52.58 38.45
N HIS A 18 72.11 -53.25 39.54
CA HIS A 18 71.27 -53.52 40.70
C HIS A 18 71.02 -52.23 41.50
N PRO A 19 69.96 -52.18 42.33
CA PRO A 19 69.67 -51.00 43.15
C PRO A 19 70.80 -50.58 44.11
N ASP A 20 71.73 -51.49 44.40
CA ASP A 20 72.93 -51.24 45.20
C ASP A 20 74.14 -50.74 44.37
N GLY A 21 73.96 -50.58 43.06
CA GLY A 21 74.98 -50.12 42.11
C GLY A 21 75.88 -51.21 41.55
N SER A 22 75.71 -52.49 41.93
CA SER A 22 76.48 -53.59 41.35
C SER A 22 75.99 -53.96 39.93
N PRO A 23 76.87 -54.32 38.99
CA PRO A 23 76.47 -54.63 37.60
C PRO A 23 75.72 -55.95 37.49
N PHE A 24 74.74 -56.02 36.60
CA PHE A 24 74.03 -57.27 36.28
C PHE A 24 74.94 -58.27 35.57
N LYS A 25 74.66 -59.57 35.73
CA LYS A 25 75.32 -60.63 34.96
C LYS A 25 74.33 -61.32 34.03
N GLY A 26 74.62 -61.32 32.74
CA GLY A 26 73.77 -61.99 31.77
C GLY A 26 74.07 -61.60 30.34
N LYS A 27 73.07 -61.81 29.47
CA LYS A 27 73.15 -61.50 28.06
C LYS A 27 71.81 -61.03 27.51
N LEU A 28 71.87 -60.22 26.45
CA LEU A 28 70.72 -59.90 25.63
C LEU A 28 70.72 -60.74 24.36
N LEU A 29 69.51 -61.15 23.96
CA LEU A 29 69.26 -61.83 22.71
C LEU A 29 68.43 -60.91 21.81
N PHE A 30 68.90 -60.71 20.58
CA PHE A 30 68.19 -59.96 19.55
C PHE A 30 67.78 -60.92 18.45
N THR A 31 66.48 -61.23 18.36
CA THR A 31 65.94 -62.13 17.35
C THR A 31 65.12 -61.32 16.34
N PRO A 32 65.49 -61.29 15.05
CA PRO A 32 64.71 -60.58 14.05
C PRO A 32 63.38 -61.28 13.78
N GLU A 33 62.32 -60.51 13.66
CA GLU A 33 60.97 -60.96 13.32
C GLU A 33 60.50 -60.18 12.09
N PRO A 34 60.53 -60.79 10.87
CA PRO A 34 60.73 -62.21 10.59
C PRO A 34 62.22 -62.66 10.59
N ALA A 35 62.45 -63.95 10.88
CA ALA A 35 63.80 -64.53 11.00
C ALA A 35 64.56 -64.68 9.67
N ILE A 36 63.88 -64.49 8.54
CA ILE A 36 64.45 -64.56 7.20
C ILE A 36 64.16 -63.22 6.52
N LEU A 37 65.22 -62.54 6.10
CA LEU A 37 65.16 -61.28 5.36
C LEU A 37 65.78 -61.50 3.98
N THR A 38 65.31 -60.77 2.96
CA THR A 38 65.90 -60.86 1.61
C THR A 38 66.55 -59.54 1.25
N SER A 39 67.83 -59.57 0.90
CA SER A 39 68.59 -58.43 0.39
C SER A 39 68.71 -58.49 -1.13
N ALA A 40 68.47 -57.38 -1.83
CA ALA A 40 68.59 -57.33 -3.29
C ALA A 40 70.05 -57.50 -3.76
N THR A 41 71.02 -57.08 -2.94
CA THR A 41 72.45 -57.19 -3.23
C THR A 41 73.10 -58.48 -2.73
N HIS A 42 72.65 -59.03 -1.60
CA HIS A 42 73.29 -60.14 -0.89
C HIS A 42 72.45 -61.44 -0.84
N GLY A 43 71.26 -61.44 -1.43
CA GLY A 43 70.34 -62.59 -1.44
C GLY A 43 69.61 -62.80 -0.11
N THR A 44 69.15 -64.03 0.16
CA THR A 44 68.44 -64.34 1.41
C THR A 44 69.39 -64.32 2.61
N LEU A 45 69.16 -63.38 3.53
CA LEU A 45 69.85 -63.23 4.81
C LEU A 45 69.07 -63.95 5.92
N ILE A 46 69.65 -65.02 6.46
CA ILE A 46 69.12 -65.70 7.66
C ILE A 46 69.86 -65.13 8.87
N LEU A 47 69.27 -64.12 9.50
CA LEU A 47 69.78 -63.52 10.72
C LEU A 47 69.31 -64.39 11.89
N GLY A 48 70.15 -65.32 12.33
CA GLY A 48 69.92 -66.02 13.59
C GLY A 48 69.89 -65.05 14.78
N THR A 49 69.46 -65.51 15.95
CA THR A 49 69.51 -64.73 17.18
C THR A 49 70.93 -64.25 17.46
N ILE A 50 71.11 -62.93 17.58
CA ILE A 50 72.38 -62.32 17.96
C ILE A 50 72.43 -62.25 19.49
N GLU A 51 73.50 -62.81 20.08
CA GLU A 51 73.74 -62.73 21.52
C GLU A 51 74.78 -61.66 21.83
N ALA A 52 74.47 -60.79 22.79
CA ALA A 52 75.39 -59.79 23.32
C ALA A 52 75.49 -59.97 24.84
N THR A 53 76.68 -60.30 25.34
CA THR A 53 76.91 -60.56 26.77
C THR A 53 77.30 -59.25 27.45
N LEU A 54 76.80 -59.03 28.68
CA LEU A 54 77.24 -57.89 29.49
C LEU A 54 78.72 -58.06 29.88
N ASP A 55 79.47 -56.98 29.87
CA ASP A 55 80.85 -56.95 30.35
C ASP A 55 80.94 -56.86 31.89
N GLU A 56 82.15 -56.72 32.42
CA GLU A 56 82.38 -56.63 33.87
C GLU A 56 81.76 -55.38 34.52
N ALA A 57 81.42 -54.35 33.72
CA ALA A 57 80.76 -53.13 34.16
C ALA A 57 79.22 -53.19 33.99
N GLY A 58 78.67 -54.31 33.49
CA GLY A 58 77.24 -54.44 33.22
C GLY A 58 76.80 -53.65 31.98
N GLU A 59 77.73 -53.38 31.06
CA GLU A 59 77.47 -52.70 29.80
C GLU A 59 77.43 -53.68 28.63
N VAL A 60 76.66 -53.34 27.61
CA VAL A 60 76.58 -54.09 26.36
C VAL A 60 76.61 -53.14 25.19
N THR A 61 77.36 -53.50 24.15
CA THR A 61 77.36 -52.83 22.86
C THR A 61 77.23 -53.87 21.76
N VAL A 62 76.26 -53.70 20.87
CA VAL A 62 76.05 -54.59 19.72
C VAL A 62 75.67 -53.79 18.49
N THR A 63 76.24 -54.15 17.34
CA THR A 63 75.86 -53.60 16.04
C THR A 63 74.87 -54.54 15.36
N LEU A 64 73.69 -54.03 15.03
CA LEU A 64 72.59 -54.77 14.42
C LEU A 64 72.21 -54.17 13.06
N LEU A 65 71.51 -54.94 12.23
CA LEU A 65 70.99 -54.46 10.94
C LEU A 65 69.86 -53.46 11.18
N ALA A 66 69.83 -52.35 10.44
CA ALA A 66 68.72 -51.40 10.52
C ALA A 66 67.41 -52.03 10.02
N THR A 67 66.31 -51.78 10.72
CA THR A 67 65.00 -52.42 10.42
C THR A 67 64.28 -51.86 9.18
N ASP A 68 64.84 -50.81 8.59
CA ASP A 68 64.36 -50.11 7.40
C ASP A 68 65.45 -49.97 6.32
N ASP A 69 66.49 -50.82 6.36
CA ASP A 69 67.51 -50.81 5.32
C ASP A 69 66.90 -50.96 3.92
N ALA A 70 67.24 -50.05 3.02
CA ALA A 70 66.62 -49.96 1.69
C ALA A 70 66.93 -51.17 0.79
N ASP A 71 68.01 -51.93 1.06
CA ASP A 71 68.37 -53.14 0.33
C ASP A 71 67.62 -54.37 0.86
N VAL A 72 66.90 -54.28 2.00
CA VAL A 72 66.30 -55.42 2.72
C VAL A 72 64.76 -55.39 2.69
N THR A 73 64.15 -56.53 2.37
CA THR A 73 62.68 -56.73 2.34
C THR A 73 62.25 -57.88 3.28
N PRO A 74 61.17 -57.73 4.07
CA PRO A 74 60.26 -56.57 4.16
C PRO A 74 60.91 -55.37 4.89
N VAL A 75 60.37 -54.16 4.70
CA VAL A 75 60.75 -52.95 5.46
C VAL A 75 59.85 -52.78 6.68
N GLY A 76 60.37 -52.21 7.78
CA GLY A 76 59.59 -51.94 8.99
C GLY A 76 59.36 -53.15 9.90
N TRP A 77 60.24 -54.15 9.82
CA TRP A 77 60.26 -55.30 10.73
C TRP A 77 60.84 -54.91 12.11
N THR A 78 60.87 -55.84 13.07
CA THR A 78 61.38 -55.56 14.43
C THR A 78 62.27 -56.67 14.95
N TYR A 79 63.14 -56.35 15.90
CA TYR A 79 63.81 -57.34 16.74
C TYR A 79 62.97 -57.63 17.98
N ARG A 80 62.82 -58.90 18.34
CA ARG A 80 62.48 -59.28 19.71
C ARG A 80 63.75 -59.24 20.55
N VAL A 81 63.80 -58.30 21.48
CA VAL A 81 64.81 -58.26 22.53
C VAL A 81 64.39 -59.22 23.64
N GLN A 82 65.31 -60.05 24.11
CA GLN A 82 65.16 -60.82 25.34
C GLN A 82 66.32 -60.50 26.26
N GLU A 83 66.02 -59.84 27.37
CA GLU A 83 66.97 -59.62 28.46
C GLU A 83 67.01 -60.89 29.31
N ARG A 84 68.15 -61.61 29.33
CA ARG A 84 68.33 -62.85 30.09
C ARG A 84 69.43 -62.67 31.13
N TRP A 85 69.01 -62.42 32.37
CA TRP A 85 69.90 -62.29 33.50
C TRP A 85 70.12 -63.64 34.19
N TYR A 86 71.32 -63.84 34.73
CA TYR A 86 71.66 -65.01 35.55
C TYR A 86 71.27 -64.80 37.02
N ASP A 87 71.16 -63.54 37.44
CA ASP A 87 70.97 -63.10 38.81
C ASP A 87 69.70 -62.24 39.02
N ALA A 88 68.84 -62.12 38.01
CA ALA A 88 67.58 -61.36 38.07
C ALA A 88 66.51 -61.93 37.10
N PRO A 89 65.21 -61.59 37.26
CA PRO A 89 64.19 -61.93 36.27
C PRO A 89 64.33 -61.09 34.99
N GLY A 90 64.28 -61.75 33.82
CA GLY A 90 64.37 -61.11 32.51
C GLY A 90 63.04 -60.60 31.95
N ARG A 91 63.09 -59.88 30.82
CA ARG A 91 61.90 -59.42 30.07
C ARG A 91 62.11 -59.55 28.56
N SER A 92 61.02 -59.47 27.79
CA SER A 92 61.06 -59.48 26.33
C SER A 92 60.11 -58.46 25.71
N TYR A 93 60.58 -57.76 24.66
CA TYR A 93 59.82 -56.72 23.97
C TYR A 93 60.28 -56.57 22.51
N PRO A 94 59.41 -56.07 21.61
CA PRO A 94 59.80 -55.72 20.25
C PRO A 94 60.57 -54.39 20.23
N LEU A 95 61.54 -54.26 19.32
CA LEU A 95 62.39 -53.09 19.11
C LEU A 95 62.53 -52.82 17.61
N SER A 96 62.25 -51.59 17.18
CA SER A 96 62.53 -51.10 15.83
C SER A 96 63.81 -50.25 15.86
N LEU A 97 64.69 -50.44 14.88
CA LEU A 97 66.00 -49.78 14.79
C LEU A 97 66.13 -49.10 13.41
N PRO A 98 65.48 -47.96 13.17
CA PRO A 98 65.57 -47.26 11.90
C PRO A 98 66.97 -46.67 11.67
N ALA A 99 67.44 -46.68 10.42
CA ALA A 99 68.77 -46.20 10.02
C ALA A 99 68.98 -44.70 10.32
N ALA A 100 67.90 -43.94 10.47
CA ALA A 100 67.94 -42.53 10.88
C ALA A 100 68.46 -42.33 12.32
N ALA A 101 68.44 -43.36 13.17
CA ALA A 101 68.96 -43.36 14.53
C ALA A 101 70.16 -44.32 14.65
N PRO A 102 71.38 -43.92 14.22
CA PRO A 102 72.52 -44.84 14.12
C PRO A 102 73.06 -45.32 15.48
N ASN A 103 72.72 -44.63 16.57
CA ASN A 103 73.04 -45.04 17.94
C ASN A 103 71.76 -45.03 18.78
N VAL A 104 71.49 -46.13 19.48
CA VAL A 104 70.29 -46.30 20.32
C VAL A 104 70.71 -46.86 21.68
N ASP A 105 70.42 -46.13 22.75
CA ASP A 105 70.54 -46.66 24.11
C ASP A 105 69.21 -47.32 24.52
N LEU A 106 69.27 -48.57 24.97
CA LEU A 106 68.10 -49.30 25.47
C LEU A 106 67.44 -48.63 26.66
N ALA A 107 68.17 -47.83 27.46
CA ALA A 107 67.58 -47.06 28.56
C ALA A 107 66.54 -46.03 28.08
N ASP A 108 66.69 -45.50 26.85
CA ASP A 108 65.81 -44.47 26.30
C ASP A 108 64.58 -45.05 25.59
N VAL A 109 64.68 -46.29 25.08
CA VAL A 109 63.66 -46.88 24.20
C VAL A 109 62.98 -48.13 24.74
N ALA A 110 63.54 -48.78 25.77
CA ALA A 110 62.96 -50.01 26.30
C ALA A 110 61.63 -49.73 27.02
N PRO A 111 60.53 -50.42 26.65
CA PRO A 111 59.25 -50.19 27.28
C PRO A 111 59.25 -50.65 28.74
N THR A 112 58.80 -49.78 29.65
CA THR A 112 58.44 -50.16 31.01
C THR A 112 57.04 -50.76 31.00
N ALA A 113 56.92 -52.06 31.26
CA ALA A 113 55.62 -52.69 31.42
C ALA A 113 54.88 -52.03 32.61
N PRO A 114 53.61 -51.64 32.47
CA PRO A 114 52.83 -51.16 33.60
C PRO A 114 52.71 -52.29 34.62
N SER A 115 53.02 -52.00 35.88
CA SER A 115 52.99 -53.00 36.95
C SER A 115 51.57 -53.50 37.16
N ALA A 116 51.29 -54.74 36.76
CA ALA A 116 50.11 -55.49 37.18
C ALA A 116 50.40 -56.10 38.57
N GLY A 117 50.46 -55.25 39.57
CA GLY A 117 50.59 -55.62 40.98
C GLY A 117 49.70 -54.70 41.79
N GLU A 118 48.99 -55.25 42.76
CA GLU A 118 48.17 -54.50 43.71
C GLU A 118 49.10 -53.70 44.63
N TYR A 119 49.07 -52.36 44.54
CA TYR A 119 49.84 -51.47 45.42
C TYR A 119 48.92 -50.78 46.43
N VAL A 120 49.36 -50.71 47.69
CA VAL A 120 48.84 -49.76 48.68
C VAL A 120 49.50 -48.41 48.44
N VAL A 121 48.71 -47.40 48.09
CA VAL A 121 49.14 -46.00 48.03
C VAL A 121 49.10 -45.42 49.43
N VAL A 122 50.24 -44.95 49.94
CA VAL A 122 50.31 -44.07 51.11
C VAL A 122 50.45 -42.63 50.60
N THR A 123 49.48 -41.76 50.86
CA THR A 123 49.70 -40.29 51.00
C THR A 123 48.55 -39.58 51.75
N GLY A 124 48.85 -39.05 52.95
CA GLY A 124 48.11 -38.00 53.67
C GLY A 124 46.71 -38.33 54.24
N PRO A 125 46.32 -37.83 55.44
CA PRO A 125 45.09 -38.29 56.11
C PRO A 125 43.82 -37.87 55.36
N GLN A 126 43.06 -38.87 54.89
CA GLN A 126 41.80 -38.73 54.15
C GLN A 126 40.60 -39.15 55.06
N PRO A 127 39.46 -38.44 55.03
CA PRO A 127 38.33 -38.69 55.94
C PRO A 127 37.55 -40.00 55.64
N PRO A 128 36.86 -40.58 56.64
CA PRO A 128 36.15 -41.86 56.54
C PRO A 128 35.02 -41.89 55.48
N LEU A 129 34.80 -43.09 54.93
CA LEU A 129 33.76 -43.42 53.96
C LEU A 129 32.35 -43.19 54.55
N GLY A 130 31.52 -42.40 53.87
CA GLY A 130 30.14 -42.07 54.28
C GLY A 130 29.82 -40.57 54.46
N ALA A 131 30.82 -39.68 54.40
CA ALA A 131 30.60 -38.23 54.54
C ALA A 131 30.50 -37.45 53.20
N ALA A 132 30.60 -38.13 52.06
CA ALA A 132 30.54 -37.47 50.75
C ALA A 132 29.09 -37.00 50.48
N GLY A 133 28.90 -35.68 50.35
CA GLY A 133 27.59 -35.03 50.22
C GLY A 133 27.07 -34.34 51.48
N ALA A 134 27.78 -34.39 52.62
CA ALA A 134 27.34 -33.78 53.88
C ALA A 134 27.48 -32.23 53.94
N GLY A 135 28.08 -31.60 52.92
CA GLY A 135 28.20 -30.15 52.84
C GLY A 135 28.95 -29.69 51.58
N ALA A 136 28.73 -28.43 51.19
CA ALA A 136 29.15 -27.85 49.91
C ALA A 136 30.67 -27.75 49.67
N THR A 137 31.51 -28.17 50.63
CA THR A 137 32.98 -28.05 50.58
C THR A 137 33.72 -29.39 50.57
N ILE A 138 33.00 -30.52 50.59
CA ILE A 138 33.60 -31.86 50.64
C ILE A 138 33.44 -32.53 49.26
N ALA A 139 34.55 -32.63 48.52
CA ALA A 139 34.56 -33.23 47.18
C ALA A 139 34.38 -34.76 47.21
N LEU A 140 33.67 -35.29 46.22
CA LEU A 140 33.57 -36.73 45.99
C LEU A 140 34.94 -37.31 45.61
N ARG A 141 35.22 -38.50 46.13
CA ARG A 141 36.39 -39.31 45.76
C ARG A 141 36.32 -39.68 44.27
N SER A 142 37.45 -39.67 43.56
CA SER A 142 37.51 -39.93 42.10
C SER A 142 37.06 -41.34 41.69
N THR A 143 36.82 -42.21 42.67
CA THR A 143 36.44 -43.63 42.54
C THR A 143 35.18 -43.98 43.36
N ASP A 144 34.29 -43.00 43.61
CA ASP A 144 33.09 -43.24 44.40
C ASP A 144 32.15 -44.27 43.74
N PRO A 145 31.87 -45.42 44.38
CA PRO A 145 31.05 -46.49 43.81
C PRO A 145 29.57 -46.09 43.65
N THR A 146 29.13 -44.98 44.24
CA THR A 146 27.80 -44.40 43.96
C THR A 146 27.71 -43.74 42.57
N THR A 147 28.83 -43.63 41.84
CA THR A 147 28.87 -43.09 40.47
C THR A 147 29.39 -44.16 39.50
N THR A 148 28.55 -44.60 38.57
CA THR A 148 28.74 -45.85 37.78
C THR A 148 29.01 -45.63 36.28
N ASN A 149 29.69 -44.57 35.84
CA ASN A 149 30.09 -44.46 34.43
C ASN A 149 31.59 -44.13 34.21
N ALA A 150 32.13 -44.65 33.10
CA ALA A 150 33.44 -44.27 32.58
C ALA A 150 33.36 -42.83 32.06
N ARG A 151 34.23 -41.95 32.56
CA ARG A 151 34.30 -40.53 32.18
C ARG A 151 34.88 -40.29 30.78
N THR A 152 34.42 -41.04 29.77
CA THR A 152 34.48 -40.57 28.39
C THR A 152 33.63 -39.31 28.35
N PRO A 153 34.12 -38.14 27.88
CA PRO A 153 33.23 -37.02 27.62
C PRO A 153 32.16 -37.51 26.65
N LEU A 154 30.95 -37.80 27.17
CA LEU A 154 29.80 -37.99 26.31
C LEU A 154 29.62 -36.68 25.56
N ALA A 155 29.28 -36.74 24.27
CA ALA A 155 28.93 -35.54 23.51
C ALA A 155 27.85 -34.77 24.28
N HIS A 156 28.26 -33.71 24.96
CA HIS A 156 27.46 -33.04 25.97
C HIS A 156 26.71 -31.85 25.39
N LYS A 157 26.05 -32.06 24.23
CA LYS A 157 25.33 -31.03 23.43
C LYS A 157 24.45 -30.08 24.24
N THR A 158 24.03 -30.45 25.43
CA THR A 158 23.24 -29.64 26.38
C THR A 158 24.02 -28.60 27.18
N THR A 159 25.36 -28.63 27.28
CA THR A 159 26.17 -27.58 27.93
C THR A 159 26.59 -26.45 26.98
N HIS A 160 26.27 -26.58 25.70
CA HIS A 160 26.60 -25.66 24.60
C HIS A 160 25.76 -24.37 24.58
N ALA A 161 25.23 -23.97 25.74
CA ALA A 161 24.63 -22.66 25.90
C ALA A 161 25.70 -21.55 25.77
N THR A 162 25.25 -20.34 25.47
CA THR A 162 26.11 -19.16 25.27
C THR A 162 27.07 -18.97 26.46
N GLY A 163 28.39 -19.06 26.21
CA GLY A 163 29.45 -18.90 27.22
C GLY A 163 30.28 -20.16 27.55
N GLY A 164 30.07 -21.28 26.87
CA GLY A 164 30.91 -22.49 27.01
C GLY A 164 32.28 -22.41 26.28
N THR A 165 33.21 -23.29 26.64
CA THR A 165 34.58 -23.37 26.07
C THR A 165 34.71 -24.15 24.77
N ASP A 166 33.63 -24.76 24.31
CA ASP A 166 33.61 -25.65 23.14
C ASP A 166 33.22 -24.88 21.86
N ALA A 167 33.84 -25.24 20.73
CA ALA A 167 33.53 -24.65 19.43
C ALA A 167 32.13 -25.07 18.95
N LEU A 168 31.28 -24.09 18.63
CA LEU A 168 29.97 -24.29 18.00
C LEU A 168 30.07 -24.02 16.50
N ALA A 169 29.55 -24.94 15.68
CA ALA A 169 29.22 -24.59 14.30
C ALA A 169 27.88 -23.82 14.28
N PRO A 170 27.63 -22.94 13.28
CA PRO A 170 26.34 -22.24 13.15
C PRO A 170 25.12 -23.18 13.22
N ALA A 171 25.25 -24.39 12.67
CA ALA A 171 24.20 -25.42 12.71
C ALA A 171 23.86 -25.90 14.14
N ASP A 172 24.79 -25.84 15.09
CA ASP A 172 24.58 -26.32 16.46
C ASP A 172 23.64 -25.41 17.27
N ILE A 173 23.49 -24.15 16.86
CA ILE A 173 22.57 -23.16 17.47
C ILE A 173 21.41 -22.77 16.56
N GLY A 174 21.22 -23.49 15.44
CA GLY A 174 20.18 -23.19 14.45
C GLY A 174 20.42 -21.91 13.64
N ALA A 175 21.64 -21.39 13.62
CA ALA A 175 22.01 -20.25 12.78
C ALA A 175 22.20 -20.70 11.31
N LEU A 176 21.75 -19.86 10.37
CA LEU A 176 21.91 -20.13 8.94
C LEU A 176 23.39 -20.06 8.52
N PRO A 177 23.87 -20.98 7.65
CA PRO A 177 25.16 -20.86 7.01
C PRO A 177 25.23 -19.63 6.09
N THR A 178 26.44 -19.16 5.78
CA THR A 178 26.68 -18.04 4.85
C THR A 178 26.21 -18.32 3.41
N THR A 179 25.93 -19.58 3.09
CA THR A 179 25.35 -20.02 1.80
C THR A 179 23.82 -19.95 1.76
N GLY A 180 23.16 -19.50 2.83
CA GLY A 180 21.70 -19.41 2.94
C GLY A 180 21.03 -20.68 3.49
N GLY A 181 19.71 -20.62 3.73
CA GLY A 181 18.92 -21.71 4.31
C GLY A 181 17.46 -21.34 4.63
N THR A 182 16.74 -22.23 5.33
CA THR A 182 15.35 -22.01 5.77
C THR A 182 15.30 -21.90 7.29
N ILE A 183 14.61 -20.89 7.81
CA ILE A 183 14.29 -20.77 9.25
C ILE A 183 12.87 -21.32 9.46
N THR A 184 12.74 -22.42 10.20
CA THR A 184 11.45 -22.99 10.60
C THR A 184 11.10 -22.53 12.02
N GLY A 185 10.49 -21.34 12.16
CA GLY A 185 10.11 -20.79 13.46
C GLY A 185 9.94 -19.27 13.47
N ARG A 186 9.83 -18.69 14.67
CA ARG A 186 9.76 -17.23 14.86
C ARG A 186 11.13 -16.62 14.60
N LEU A 187 11.25 -15.79 13.57
CA LEU A 187 12.38 -14.89 13.41
C LEU A 187 12.19 -13.67 14.32
N VAL A 188 13.08 -13.51 15.29
CA VAL A 188 13.20 -12.29 16.10
C VAL A 188 14.51 -11.62 15.72
N ILE A 189 14.45 -10.38 15.27
CA ILE A 189 15.63 -9.57 14.95
C ILE A 189 15.81 -8.59 16.11
N ASP A 190 16.63 -8.97 17.08
CA ASP A 190 17.05 -8.10 18.19
C ASP A 190 18.38 -7.42 17.83
N ARG A 191 18.64 -6.22 18.37
CA ARG A 191 19.80 -5.38 18.07
C ARG A 191 21.16 -6.12 18.12
N HIS A 192 21.80 -6.26 16.96
CA HIS A 192 23.24 -6.51 16.84
C HIS A 192 23.90 -5.37 16.03
N GLY A 193 25.10 -4.93 16.41
CA GLY A 193 25.77 -3.71 15.91
C GLY A 193 25.75 -3.51 14.38
N ALA A 194 25.64 -2.26 13.95
CA ALA A 194 25.42 -1.87 12.55
C ALA A 194 26.56 -2.31 11.60
N PRO A 195 26.25 -2.89 10.42
CA PRO A 195 27.23 -3.12 9.36
C PRO A 195 27.62 -1.82 8.63
N ALA A 196 28.89 -1.68 8.26
CA ALA A 196 29.48 -0.46 7.68
C ALA A 196 29.29 -0.28 6.15
N GLY A 197 28.27 -0.89 5.54
CA GLY A 197 28.18 -1.01 4.07
C GLY A 197 26.89 -0.52 3.39
N TYR A 198 25.96 0.09 4.11
CA TYR A 198 24.71 0.61 3.55
C TYR A 198 24.75 2.14 3.43
N PRO A 199 23.98 2.75 2.50
CA PRO A 199 24.06 4.19 2.22
C PRO A 199 23.98 5.01 3.52
N LEU A 200 25.01 5.85 3.73
CA LEU A 200 25.20 6.73 4.87
C LEU A 200 24.09 7.79 4.89
N GLY A 201 22.92 7.42 5.41
CA GLY A 201 21.75 8.29 5.52
C GLY A 201 20.88 8.05 6.76
N ILE A 202 21.12 6.97 7.52
CA ILE A 202 20.42 6.77 8.80
C ILE A 202 21.43 6.60 9.94
N PRO A 203 21.85 7.71 10.58
CA PRO A 203 22.47 7.63 11.89
C PRO A 203 21.46 7.00 12.86
N GLY A 204 21.61 5.70 13.15
CA GLY A 204 20.90 5.03 14.23
C GLY A 204 19.63 4.24 13.87
N ALA A 205 19.39 3.81 12.63
CA ALA A 205 18.35 2.81 12.36
C ALA A 205 18.76 1.46 12.99
N VAL A 206 17.98 1.08 13.99
CA VAL A 206 18.11 -0.08 14.85
C VAL A 206 17.06 -1.11 14.42
N GLU A 207 17.51 -2.33 14.07
CA GLU A 207 16.67 -3.51 13.75
C GLU A 207 15.87 -3.42 12.43
N SER A 208 16.48 -3.87 11.32
CA SER A 208 15.81 -3.98 10.02
C SER A 208 15.94 -5.38 9.42
N LEU A 209 14.88 -5.86 8.79
CA LEU A 209 14.96 -6.97 7.84
C LEU A 209 15.33 -6.39 6.47
N SER A 210 16.58 -6.61 6.03
CA SER A 210 17.04 -6.20 4.70
C SER A 210 16.77 -7.31 3.68
N ILE A 211 16.07 -6.98 2.60
CA ILE A 211 15.76 -7.91 1.51
C ILE A 211 16.33 -7.35 0.19
N PRO A 212 17.64 -7.51 -0.06
CA PRO A 212 18.28 -6.95 -1.25
C PRO A 212 17.96 -7.77 -2.51
N SER A 213 17.96 -7.12 -3.68
CA SER A 213 18.08 -7.80 -4.97
C SER A 213 19.52 -8.29 -5.18
N SER A 214 19.70 -9.30 -6.03
CA SER A 214 21.02 -9.90 -6.29
C SER A 214 21.93 -9.08 -7.22
N PHE A 215 21.42 -8.01 -7.84
CA PHE A 215 22.20 -7.10 -8.69
C PHE A 215 21.71 -5.63 -8.55
N ALA A 216 22.64 -4.67 -8.64
CA ALA A 216 22.33 -3.25 -8.77
C ALA A 216 22.01 -2.95 -10.23
N GLY A 217 20.74 -2.87 -10.60
CA GLY A 217 20.32 -2.54 -11.96
C GLY A 217 19.00 -3.16 -12.40
N GLY A 218 18.68 -4.39 -11.96
CA GLY A 218 17.35 -4.99 -12.10
C GLY A 218 16.68 -4.90 -13.49
N GLU A 219 17.46 -4.95 -14.58
CA GLU A 219 16.88 -4.92 -15.94
C GLU A 219 16.60 -6.35 -16.42
N ASP A 220 15.33 -6.69 -16.55
CA ASP A 220 14.88 -7.81 -17.38
C ASP A 220 14.83 -7.31 -18.85
N GLU A 221 15.95 -7.40 -19.57
CA GLU A 221 15.98 -7.16 -21.03
C GLU A 221 15.32 -8.29 -21.86
N GLY A 222 14.35 -9.02 -21.29
CA GLY A 222 13.48 -9.96 -21.99
C GLY A 222 14.19 -11.10 -22.75
N GLN A 223 15.49 -11.34 -22.53
CA GLN A 223 16.21 -12.41 -23.22
C GLN A 223 15.95 -13.77 -22.55
N ALA A 224 15.86 -14.82 -23.37
CA ALA A 224 15.66 -16.18 -22.87
C ALA A 224 16.76 -16.57 -21.87
N GLY A 225 16.39 -16.80 -20.61
CA GLY A 225 17.31 -17.12 -19.51
C GLY A 225 17.55 -16.00 -18.49
N GLN A 226 16.93 -14.83 -18.66
CA GLN A 226 16.86 -13.81 -17.62
C GLN A 226 15.75 -14.16 -16.63
N PHE A 227 16.13 -14.26 -15.35
CA PHE A 227 15.23 -14.55 -14.24
C PHE A 227 15.12 -13.31 -13.37
N ASP A 228 13.93 -13.10 -12.80
CA ASP A 228 13.70 -12.01 -11.87
C ASP A 228 14.64 -12.13 -10.65
N SER A 229 15.54 -11.15 -10.55
CA SER A 229 16.61 -11.05 -9.54
C SER A 229 16.22 -10.21 -8.32
N THR A 230 14.95 -9.82 -8.19
CA THR A 230 14.48 -8.96 -7.11
C THR A 230 14.33 -9.71 -5.79
N GLY A 231 14.81 -9.09 -4.70
CA GLY A 231 14.53 -9.56 -3.35
C GLY A 231 13.07 -9.28 -2.98
N ARG A 232 12.38 -10.22 -2.34
CA ARG A 232 10.95 -10.09 -2.00
C ARG A 232 10.60 -10.68 -0.65
N LEU A 233 9.57 -10.11 0.01
CA LEU A 233 8.87 -10.71 1.14
C LEU A 233 7.58 -11.36 0.65
N ASN A 234 7.51 -12.69 0.62
CA ASN A 234 6.30 -13.41 0.26
C ASN A 234 5.47 -13.72 1.51
N LEU A 235 4.20 -13.30 1.53
CA LEU A 235 3.24 -13.57 2.62
C LEU A 235 2.05 -14.33 2.04
N TYR A 236 1.79 -15.54 2.54
CA TYR A 236 0.71 -16.41 2.05
C TYR A 236 -0.42 -16.51 3.08
N SER A 237 -1.66 -16.23 2.67
CA SER A 237 -2.87 -16.45 3.46
C SER A 237 -3.81 -17.42 2.74
N TYR A 238 -4.31 -18.41 3.48
CA TYR A 238 -5.25 -19.42 3.00
C TYR A 238 -6.64 -19.29 3.64
N GLN A 239 -6.90 -18.18 4.34
CA GLN A 239 -8.18 -17.95 5.01
C GLN A 239 -9.29 -17.71 3.98
N ARG A 240 -10.42 -18.41 4.13
CA ARG A 240 -11.64 -18.21 3.32
C ARG A 240 -12.49 -17.08 3.92
N ALA A 241 -13.25 -16.38 3.07
CA ALA A 241 -14.19 -15.36 3.53
C ALA A 241 -15.35 -16.00 4.32
N ASP A 242 -15.48 -15.66 5.60
CA ASP A 242 -16.57 -16.04 6.50
C ASP A 242 -16.79 -14.91 7.53
N VAL A 243 -17.91 -14.92 8.25
CA VAL A 243 -18.23 -13.91 9.26
C VAL A 243 -17.16 -13.89 10.35
N GLY A 244 -16.52 -12.74 10.56
CA GLY A 244 -15.45 -12.58 11.56
C GLY A 244 -14.07 -13.09 11.14
N SER A 245 -13.88 -13.43 9.86
CA SER A 245 -12.57 -13.74 9.28
C SER A 245 -11.91 -12.49 8.70
N TYR A 246 -10.66 -12.20 9.11
CA TYR A 246 -9.97 -10.95 8.73
C TYR A 246 -8.85 -11.13 7.69
N GLY A 247 -8.27 -12.33 7.53
CA GLY A 247 -7.31 -12.65 6.46
C GLY A 247 -5.97 -11.90 6.52
N GLU A 248 -5.64 -11.28 7.65
CA GLU A 248 -4.55 -10.32 7.79
C GLU A 248 -3.16 -11.00 7.81
N ASN A 249 -2.29 -10.64 6.87
CA ASN A 249 -0.88 -11.09 6.86
C ASN A 249 0.07 -10.17 7.64
N ILE A 250 -0.30 -8.90 7.80
CA ILE A 250 0.47 -7.88 8.54
C ILE A 250 -0.49 -7.16 9.47
N ARG A 251 -0.10 -7.01 10.74
CA ARG A 251 -0.82 -6.21 11.73
C ARG A 251 0.04 -5.06 12.19
N ARG A 252 -0.54 -3.86 12.18
CA ARG A 252 0.08 -2.63 12.68
C ARG A 252 -0.68 -2.19 13.92
N PHE A 253 -0.03 -2.23 15.08
CA PHE A 253 -0.66 -1.84 16.34
C PHE A 253 -0.22 -0.43 16.74
N LEU A 254 -1.17 0.52 16.73
CA LEU A 254 -0.94 1.88 17.23
C LEU A 254 -1.03 1.88 18.77
N MET A 255 0.07 1.50 19.43
CA MET A 255 0.11 1.28 20.88
C MET A 255 -0.02 2.54 21.73
N ARG A 256 0.00 3.74 21.12
CA ARG A 256 -0.22 5.04 21.76
C ARG A 256 -1.04 5.94 20.85
N PHE A 257 -1.72 6.91 21.44
CA PHE A 257 -2.54 7.86 20.69
C PHE A 257 -1.74 8.62 19.62
N ASN A 258 -0.52 9.08 19.92
CA ASN A 258 0.35 9.75 18.97
C ASN A 258 1.32 8.81 18.22
N ALA A 259 1.08 7.49 18.27
CA ALA A 259 1.86 6.53 17.49
C ALA A 259 1.49 6.67 16.00
N LYS A 260 2.49 6.46 15.14
CA LYS A 260 2.34 6.42 13.70
C LYS A 260 2.84 5.07 13.18
N SER A 261 2.13 4.51 12.21
CA SER A 261 2.57 3.34 11.46
C SER A 261 2.53 3.67 9.98
N MET A 262 3.68 3.98 9.41
CA MET A 262 3.84 4.42 8.02
C MET A 262 4.82 3.50 7.28
N ASP A 263 4.49 3.21 6.03
CA ASP A 263 5.41 2.70 5.02
C ASP A 263 5.90 3.90 4.19
N ALA A 264 7.20 3.99 3.92
CA ALA A 264 7.80 5.17 3.28
C ALA A 264 8.67 4.79 2.07
N TRP A 265 8.56 5.58 1.01
CA TRP A 265 9.38 5.48 -0.19
C TRP A 265 10.46 6.56 -0.17
N TYR A 266 11.67 6.17 -0.51
CA TYR A 266 12.82 7.07 -0.58
C TYR A 266 13.33 7.16 -2.00
N ALA A 267 13.78 8.35 -2.39
CA ALA A 267 14.51 8.56 -3.65
C ALA A 267 15.76 9.40 -3.39
N ALA A 268 16.76 9.24 -4.24
CA ALA A 268 17.98 10.01 -4.21
C ALA A 268 17.75 11.45 -4.71
N ARG A 269 18.34 12.42 -4.00
CA ARG A 269 18.43 13.82 -4.40
C ARG A 269 19.83 14.36 -4.20
N GLU A 270 20.24 15.23 -5.09
CA GLU A 270 21.48 16.01 -5.01
C GLU A 270 21.14 17.48 -5.30
N ASN A 271 21.59 18.40 -4.46
CA ASN A 271 21.36 19.85 -4.63
C ASN A 271 19.91 20.26 -4.93
N GLY A 272 18.93 19.50 -4.44
CA GLY A 272 17.48 19.76 -4.62
C GLY A 272 16.85 19.15 -5.87
N ALA A 273 17.63 18.52 -6.76
CA ALA A 273 17.13 17.80 -7.93
C ALA A 273 17.06 16.28 -7.69
N MET A 274 16.15 15.60 -8.39
CA MET A 274 16.15 14.13 -8.44
C MET A 274 17.39 13.65 -9.16
N THR A 275 18.08 12.66 -8.59
CA THR A 275 19.19 11.97 -9.24
C THR A 275 18.94 10.48 -9.27
N HIS A 276 19.72 9.76 -10.06
CA HIS A 276 19.62 8.29 -10.15
C HIS A 276 20.12 7.59 -8.89
N GLY A 277 20.78 8.30 -7.95
CA GLY A 277 21.40 7.75 -6.75
C GLY A 277 22.62 6.86 -7.00
N TYR A 278 22.83 6.49 -8.27
CA TYR A 278 23.94 5.70 -8.78
C TYR A 278 24.44 6.32 -10.09
N ASP A 279 25.74 6.21 -10.36
CA ASP A 279 26.33 6.61 -11.63
C ASP A 279 25.95 5.64 -12.77
N VAL A 280 26.29 5.99 -14.01
CA VAL A 280 26.04 5.14 -15.20
C VAL A 280 26.79 3.80 -15.19
N SER A 281 27.72 3.62 -14.24
CA SER A 281 28.46 2.37 -14.02
C SER A 281 27.87 1.54 -12.87
N GLY A 282 26.77 2.00 -12.25
CA GLY A 282 26.09 1.34 -11.13
C GLY A 282 26.72 1.58 -9.76
N ASN A 283 27.71 2.49 -9.62
CA ASN A 283 28.28 2.83 -8.32
C ASN A 283 27.41 3.85 -7.59
N ALA A 284 27.31 3.74 -6.27
CA ALA A 284 26.58 4.70 -5.45
C ALA A 284 27.18 6.11 -5.61
N ASP A 285 26.33 7.09 -5.90
CA ASP A 285 26.72 8.50 -5.96
C ASP A 285 27.03 8.99 -4.53
N PRO A 286 28.26 9.45 -4.25
CA PRO A 286 28.65 9.87 -2.90
C PRO A 286 27.92 11.14 -2.43
N ASP A 287 27.40 11.96 -3.34
CA ASP A 287 26.71 13.21 -3.03
C ASP A 287 25.17 13.04 -2.95
N ALA A 288 24.66 11.88 -3.37
CA ALA A 288 23.23 11.56 -3.31
C ALA A 288 22.72 11.36 -1.88
N LYS A 289 21.69 12.14 -1.51
CA LYS A 289 20.95 11.98 -0.26
C LYS A 289 19.62 11.28 -0.51
N TRP A 290 19.37 10.21 0.23
CA TRP A 290 18.08 9.52 0.20
C TRP A 290 17.06 10.26 1.07
N VAL A 291 16.01 10.78 0.45
CA VAL A 291 14.94 11.51 1.14
C VAL A 291 13.59 10.83 0.92
N PRO A 292 12.67 10.88 1.89
CA PRO A 292 11.34 10.36 1.70
C PRO A 292 10.59 11.18 0.64
N VAL A 293 9.97 10.50 -0.32
CA VAL A 293 9.20 11.11 -1.43
C VAL A 293 7.73 10.76 -1.41
N ALA A 294 7.35 9.75 -0.63
CA ALA A 294 5.96 9.43 -0.31
C ALA A 294 5.91 8.59 0.96
N TRP A 295 4.80 8.65 1.68
CA TRP A 295 4.50 7.68 2.72
C TRP A 295 3.01 7.37 2.76
N ALA A 296 2.70 6.15 3.18
CA ALA A 296 1.33 5.67 3.31
C ALA A 296 1.17 4.92 4.63
N GLY A 297 0.09 5.16 5.34
CA GLY A 297 -0.15 4.49 6.61
C GLY A 297 -1.17 5.22 7.46
N ALA A 298 -1.24 4.86 8.74
CA ALA A 298 -2.28 5.33 9.64
C ALA A 298 -1.71 5.91 10.93
N HIS A 299 -2.39 6.91 11.47
CA HIS A 299 -2.12 7.42 12.80
C HIS A 299 -3.37 8.05 13.44
N LEU A 300 -3.38 8.15 14.77
CA LEU A 300 -4.56 8.56 15.55
C LEU A 300 -4.47 10.02 16.01
N GLY A 301 -3.36 10.45 16.60
CA GLY A 301 -3.13 11.81 17.08
C GLY A 301 -2.13 12.62 16.25
N SER A 302 -2.23 13.95 16.35
CA SER A 302 -1.23 14.90 15.84
C SER A 302 0.11 14.78 16.58
N ASN A 303 1.19 15.31 15.97
CA ASN A 303 2.53 15.28 16.57
C ASN A 303 2.61 16.05 17.90
N ASP A 304 1.84 17.13 18.03
CA ASP A 304 1.76 17.97 19.23
C ASP A 304 0.77 17.42 20.27
N GLY A 305 0.00 16.37 19.92
CA GLY A 305 -1.02 15.76 20.78
C GLY A 305 -2.26 16.63 20.99
N LEU A 306 -2.42 17.72 20.23
CA LEU A 306 -3.50 18.70 20.40
C LEU A 306 -4.74 18.40 19.55
N SER A 307 -4.62 17.52 18.56
CA SER A 307 -5.72 17.21 17.63
C SER A 307 -5.77 15.72 17.28
N MET A 308 -6.97 15.23 17.01
CA MET A 308 -7.22 13.89 16.53
C MET A 308 -7.26 13.86 15.00
N HIS A 309 -6.30 13.14 14.41
CA HIS A 309 -6.21 12.93 12.97
C HIS A 309 -7.05 11.73 12.52
N GLY A 310 -6.90 10.59 13.20
CA GLY A 310 -7.77 9.41 13.04
C GLY A 310 -7.96 8.93 11.60
N HIS A 311 -6.88 8.91 10.80
CA HIS A 311 -6.97 8.57 9.38
C HIS A 311 -5.84 7.69 8.88
N TRP A 312 -6.15 6.95 7.83
CA TRP A 312 -5.16 6.41 6.91
C TRP A 312 -4.90 7.44 5.82
N SER A 313 -3.64 7.72 5.50
CA SER A 313 -3.27 8.69 4.48
C SER A 313 -2.22 8.14 3.53
N VAL A 314 -2.23 8.71 2.33
CA VAL A 314 -1.11 8.70 1.39
C VAL A 314 -0.70 10.15 1.22
N GLU A 315 0.56 10.44 1.51
CA GLU A 315 1.06 11.80 1.52
C GLU A 315 2.33 11.88 0.69
N VAL A 316 2.43 12.99 -0.05
CA VAL A 316 3.56 13.29 -0.91
C VAL A 316 4.08 14.65 -0.49
N PRO A 317 5.27 14.74 0.14
CA PRO A 317 5.85 16.02 0.50
C PRO A 317 6.22 16.82 -0.76
N ASP A 318 6.21 18.14 -0.62
CA ASP A 318 6.72 19.04 -1.65
C ASP A 318 8.26 18.96 -1.79
N THR A 319 8.83 19.81 -2.64
CA THR A 319 10.28 19.83 -2.88
C THR A 319 11.10 20.19 -1.65
N THR A 320 10.50 20.84 -0.64
CA THR A 320 11.14 21.19 0.64
C THR A 320 11.01 20.09 1.70
N GLY A 321 10.21 19.05 1.44
CA GLY A 321 9.91 17.99 2.40
C GLY A 321 8.65 18.26 3.24
N ALA A 322 7.93 19.35 3.00
CA ALA A 322 6.71 19.69 3.74
C ALA A 322 5.49 18.97 3.14
N VAL A 323 4.61 18.43 3.99
CA VAL A 323 3.37 17.78 3.54
C VAL A 323 2.34 18.85 3.18
N GLN A 324 2.15 19.08 1.88
CA GLN A 324 1.14 20.00 1.35
C GLN A 324 -0.06 19.24 0.80
N THR A 325 0.20 18.18 0.04
CA THR A 325 -0.83 17.36 -0.60
C THR A 325 -1.04 16.07 0.17
N ARG A 326 -2.29 15.61 0.22
CA ARG A 326 -2.66 14.38 0.93
C ARG A 326 -3.93 13.80 0.34
N LEU A 327 -3.96 12.48 0.25
CA LEU A 327 -5.20 11.69 0.23
C LEU A 327 -5.37 11.07 1.61
N GLU A 328 -6.56 11.17 2.19
CA GLU A 328 -6.85 10.60 3.49
C GLU A 328 -8.23 9.95 3.55
N VAL A 329 -8.30 8.89 4.35
CA VAL A 329 -9.50 8.13 4.65
C VAL A 329 -9.61 8.04 6.18
N PRO A 330 -10.37 8.94 6.81
CA PRO A 330 -10.62 8.88 8.24
C PRO A 330 -11.37 7.60 8.62
N PHE A 331 -10.90 6.97 9.69
CA PHE A 331 -11.52 5.82 10.36
C PHE A 331 -12.14 6.21 11.70
N THR A 332 -12.17 7.50 12.02
CA THR A 332 -12.93 8.07 13.14
C THR A 332 -14.15 8.80 12.61
N ASP A 333 -15.33 8.63 13.22
CA ASP A 333 -16.58 9.25 12.78
C ASP A 333 -16.47 10.78 12.62
N GLN A 334 -16.69 11.27 11.39
CA GLN A 334 -16.54 12.70 11.08
C GLN A 334 -17.79 13.53 11.38
N GLU A 335 -18.95 12.89 11.57
CA GLU A 335 -20.21 13.58 11.86
C GLU A 335 -20.25 14.09 13.32
N LEU A 336 -19.39 13.52 14.18
CA LEU A 336 -19.21 13.96 15.56
C LEU A 336 -18.13 15.05 15.68
N PRO A 337 -18.28 15.99 16.64
CA PRO A 337 -17.22 16.93 17.00
C PRO A 337 -15.93 16.20 17.37
N GLU A 338 -14.77 16.79 17.04
CA GLU A 338 -13.45 16.17 17.20
C GLU A 338 -13.23 15.56 18.60
N ALA A 339 -13.64 16.25 19.66
CA ALA A 339 -13.49 15.82 21.06
C ALA A 339 -14.29 14.55 21.42
N SER A 340 -15.28 14.18 20.62
CA SER A 340 -16.21 13.06 20.89
C SER A 340 -16.23 12.01 19.78
N ARG A 341 -15.34 12.11 18.79
CA ARG A 341 -15.31 11.17 17.66
C ARG A 341 -15.02 9.75 18.14
N LEU A 342 -15.73 8.80 17.55
CA LEU A 342 -15.58 7.37 17.83
C LEU A 342 -14.70 6.71 16.77
N LEU A 343 -14.08 5.58 17.11
CA LEU A 343 -13.41 4.71 16.14
C LEU A 343 -14.47 3.90 15.37
N GLY A 344 -14.32 3.83 14.06
CA GLY A 344 -15.29 3.24 13.14
C GLY A 344 -16.10 4.29 12.41
N VAL A 345 -16.53 3.95 11.19
CA VAL A 345 -17.36 4.80 10.33
C VAL A 345 -18.39 3.95 9.61
N ASP A 346 -19.63 4.44 9.48
CA ASP A 346 -20.68 3.76 8.72
C ASP A 346 -20.55 4.01 7.20
N VAL A 347 -19.89 5.11 6.83
CA VAL A 347 -19.65 5.50 5.44
C VAL A 347 -18.24 6.04 5.31
N THR A 348 -17.48 5.46 4.39
CA THR A 348 -16.11 5.86 4.08
C THR A 348 -16.10 7.24 3.42
N ASN A 349 -15.38 8.19 4.04
CA ASN A 349 -15.07 9.48 3.45
C ASN A 349 -13.67 9.44 2.86
N ILE A 350 -13.51 9.84 1.60
CA ILE A 350 -12.20 9.98 0.97
C ILE A 350 -11.98 11.47 0.75
N ARG A 351 -10.97 12.04 1.41
CA ARG A 351 -10.66 13.46 1.34
C ARG A 351 -9.31 13.67 0.69
N THR A 352 -9.17 14.79 -0.01
CA THR A 352 -7.89 15.22 -0.55
C THR A 352 -7.63 16.68 -0.19
N ASN A 353 -6.35 17.05 -0.07
CA ASN A 353 -5.92 18.43 0.08
C ASN A 353 -4.98 18.81 -1.06
N LEU A 354 -5.21 19.97 -1.68
CA LEU A 354 -4.43 20.48 -2.82
C LEU A 354 -4.21 19.40 -3.91
N ALA A 355 -5.29 18.76 -4.36
CA ALA A 355 -5.22 17.65 -5.31
C ALA A 355 -6.30 17.76 -6.40
N ASP A 356 -5.97 17.24 -7.58
CA ASP A 356 -6.90 17.05 -8.69
C ASP A 356 -7.29 15.58 -8.81
N LEU A 357 -8.58 15.32 -9.08
CA LEU A 357 -9.04 14.01 -9.55
C LEU A 357 -9.07 14.00 -11.07
N SER A 358 -8.06 13.40 -11.69
CA SER A 358 -7.98 13.26 -13.15
C SER A 358 -8.28 11.83 -13.59
N VAL A 359 -9.30 11.65 -14.43
CA VAL A 359 -9.59 10.36 -15.10
C VAL A 359 -8.96 10.37 -16.49
N ARG A 360 -7.85 9.64 -16.66
CA ARG A 360 -7.19 9.53 -17.97
C ARG A 360 -7.97 8.58 -18.89
N ALA A 361 -8.79 9.13 -19.77
CA ALA A 361 -9.53 8.37 -20.77
C ALA A 361 -8.64 7.98 -21.96
N ASN A 362 -7.86 6.90 -21.82
CA ASN A 362 -7.15 6.28 -22.94
C ASN A 362 -8.07 5.24 -23.60
N LEU A 363 -8.45 5.48 -24.86
CA LEU A 363 -9.60 4.81 -25.48
C LEU A 363 -9.34 3.35 -25.90
N GLY A 364 -8.08 2.90 -25.96
CA GLY A 364 -7.70 1.49 -26.21
C GLY A 364 -8.66 0.75 -27.16
N ALA A 365 -9.10 -0.46 -26.76
CA ALA A 365 -10.18 -1.21 -27.43
C ALA A 365 -11.59 -0.91 -26.88
N HIS A 366 -11.70 -0.09 -25.83
CA HIS A 366 -12.95 0.18 -25.10
C HIS A 366 -13.34 1.65 -25.33
N GLY A 367 -14.11 1.91 -26.39
CA GLY A 367 -14.29 3.21 -27.05
C GLY A 367 -14.77 4.44 -26.25
N THR A 368 -14.91 4.38 -24.92
CA THR A 368 -15.18 5.56 -24.07
C THR A 368 -14.72 5.33 -22.62
N GLY A 369 -14.09 6.35 -22.01
CA GLY A 369 -13.83 6.41 -20.56
C GLY A 369 -14.92 7.20 -19.82
N TYR A 370 -15.28 6.77 -18.60
CA TYR A 370 -16.32 7.42 -17.79
C TYR A 370 -15.91 7.53 -16.32
N LEU A 371 -16.29 8.62 -15.66
CA LEU A 371 -16.51 8.62 -14.21
C LEU A 371 -17.94 8.14 -13.95
N ARG A 372 -18.10 7.01 -13.25
CA ARG A 372 -19.41 6.41 -12.99
C ARG A 372 -19.82 6.58 -11.54
N ILE A 373 -21.00 7.16 -11.32
CA ILE A 373 -21.72 7.14 -10.04
C ILE A 373 -22.97 6.27 -10.26
N GLY A 374 -23.09 5.15 -9.55
CA GLY A 374 -24.11 4.13 -9.80
C GLY A 374 -24.71 3.54 -8.54
N GLY A 375 -25.88 2.92 -8.68
CA GLY A 375 -26.67 2.33 -7.59
C GLY A 375 -28.06 1.94 -8.09
N SER A 376 -28.88 1.37 -7.22
CA SER A 376 -30.31 1.16 -7.54
C SER A 376 -31.04 2.51 -7.64
N ASN A 377 -32.21 2.53 -8.27
CA ASN A 377 -33.05 3.72 -8.35
C ASN A 377 -33.74 4.08 -7.02
N ALA A 378 -33.51 3.30 -5.95
CA ALA A 378 -34.04 3.60 -4.61
C ALA A 378 -33.34 4.78 -3.93
N VAL A 379 -32.18 5.18 -4.43
CA VAL A 379 -31.38 6.29 -3.87
C VAL A 379 -30.96 7.27 -4.95
N PRO A 380 -30.84 8.58 -4.64
CA PRO A 380 -30.27 9.53 -5.57
C PRO A 380 -28.78 9.23 -5.82
N LYS A 381 -28.33 9.46 -7.05
CA LYS A 381 -26.90 9.36 -7.42
C LYS A 381 -26.41 10.80 -7.54
N GLU A 382 -25.77 11.29 -6.50
CA GLU A 382 -25.52 12.72 -6.31
C GLU A 382 -24.02 13.02 -6.24
N MET A 383 -23.62 14.10 -6.91
CA MET A 383 -22.42 14.86 -6.63
C MET A 383 -22.82 16.07 -5.79
N LEU A 384 -22.22 16.20 -4.61
CA LEU A 384 -22.60 17.20 -3.62
C LEU A 384 -21.57 18.33 -3.53
N LEU A 385 -22.04 19.57 -3.61
CA LEU A 385 -21.28 20.76 -3.26
C LEU A 385 -21.64 21.14 -1.81
N SER A 386 -20.64 21.08 -0.94
CA SER A 386 -20.77 21.20 0.52
C SER A 386 -19.79 22.23 1.07
N ILE A 387 -20.18 22.91 2.16
CA ILE A 387 -19.27 23.77 2.94
C ILE A 387 -18.50 23.00 4.03
N SER A 388 -18.70 21.69 4.11
CA SER A 388 -18.01 20.80 5.05
C SER A 388 -17.42 19.59 4.32
N SER A 389 -16.16 19.31 4.60
CA SER A 389 -15.45 18.08 4.20
C SER A 389 -15.71 16.90 5.15
N ASP A 390 -16.33 17.15 6.30
CA ASP A 390 -16.52 16.18 7.39
C ASP A 390 -17.91 15.53 7.36
N ARG A 391 -18.55 15.56 6.19
CA ARG A 391 -19.87 14.94 5.94
C ARG A 391 -21.00 15.45 6.85
N ALA A 392 -20.82 16.59 7.51
CA ALA A 392 -21.88 17.24 8.27
C ALA A 392 -23.09 17.50 7.37
N THR A 393 -24.26 16.94 7.71
CA THR A 393 -25.48 17.10 6.92
C THR A 393 -25.84 18.57 6.71
N SER A 394 -25.63 19.41 7.74
CA SER A 394 -25.82 20.87 7.67
C SER A 394 -24.89 21.57 6.66
N GLY A 395 -23.84 20.92 6.17
CA GLY A 395 -22.92 21.45 5.18
C GLY A 395 -23.41 21.40 3.73
N ARG A 396 -24.46 20.62 3.42
CA ARG A 396 -25.00 20.45 2.06
C ARG A 396 -25.50 21.78 1.50
N ARG A 397 -25.16 22.13 0.25
CA ARG A 397 -25.67 23.36 -0.42
C ARG A 397 -26.30 23.07 -1.77
N TRP A 398 -25.60 22.33 -2.62
CA TRP A 398 -26.10 22.00 -3.95
C TRP A 398 -25.85 20.54 -4.29
N GLY A 399 -26.84 19.90 -4.87
CA GLY A 399 -26.76 18.55 -5.40
C GLY A 399 -26.88 18.55 -6.91
N VAL A 400 -25.98 17.85 -7.60
CA VAL A 400 -26.13 17.52 -9.02
C VAL A 400 -26.38 16.03 -9.09
N ARG A 401 -27.60 15.62 -9.44
CA ARG A 401 -28.01 14.23 -9.25
C ARG A 401 -28.91 13.69 -10.34
N ALA A 402 -28.94 12.37 -10.39
CA ALA A 402 -30.00 11.59 -11.01
C ALA A 402 -30.99 11.17 -9.93
N ASN A 403 -32.28 11.47 -10.09
CA ASN A 403 -33.31 11.28 -9.08
C ASN A 403 -33.76 9.81 -8.91
N THR A 404 -34.78 9.58 -8.09
CA THR A 404 -35.27 8.24 -7.72
C THR A 404 -36.52 7.82 -8.48
N THR A 405 -36.90 8.51 -9.55
CA THR A 405 -38.11 8.17 -10.31
C THR A 405 -37.97 6.76 -10.88
N THR A 406 -39.01 5.93 -10.70
CA THR A 406 -39.02 4.53 -11.11
C THR A 406 -38.80 4.36 -12.62
N GLU A 407 -37.87 3.49 -13.00
CA GLU A 407 -37.63 3.10 -14.39
C GLU A 407 -38.74 2.15 -14.87
N SER A 408 -39.74 2.67 -15.58
CA SER A 408 -40.90 1.89 -16.05
C SER A 408 -40.85 1.52 -17.54
N GLY A 409 -39.72 1.76 -18.21
CA GLY A 409 -39.57 1.57 -19.66
C GLY A 409 -39.92 2.81 -20.48
N SER A 410 -39.76 2.73 -21.81
CA SER A 410 -40.02 3.84 -22.75
C SER A 410 -39.30 5.15 -22.39
N ASN A 411 -38.10 5.03 -21.82
CA ASN A 411 -37.31 6.15 -21.30
C ASN A 411 -37.93 6.94 -20.13
N LEU A 412 -39.04 6.47 -19.56
CA LEU A 412 -39.62 7.02 -18.33
C LEU A 412 -38.83 6.52 -17.12
N GLY A 413 -38.52 7.43 -16.20
CA GLY A 413 -37.78 7.10 -14.98
C GLY A 413 -36.86 8.21 -14.57
N THR A 414 -35.62 7.83 -14.23
CA THR A 414 -34.60 8.69 -13.65
C THR A 414 -34.39 9.95 -14.47
N ASP A 415 -34.62 11.11 -13.84
CA ASP A 415 -34.39 12.43 -14.41
C ASP A 415 -33.14 13.07 -13.80
N PHE A 416 -32.59 14.07 -14.48
CA PHE A 416 -31.46 14.86 -14.00
C PHE A 416 -31.97 16.08 -13.21
N GLU A 417 -31.35 16.36 -12.07
CA GLU A 417 -31.75 17.45 -11.17
C GLU A 417 -30.53 18.23 -10.65
N ILE A 418 -30.71 19.55 -10.54
CA ILE A 418 -29.88 20.40 -9.69
C ILE A 418 -30.72 20.81 -8.49
N VAL A 419 -30.31 20.40 -7.30
CA VAL A 419 -31.09 20.48 -6.05
C VAL A 419 -30.45 21.43 -5.06
N ARG A 420 -31.29 22.14 -4.31
CA ARG A 420 -30.88 23.10 -3.28
C ARG A 420 -31.10 22.51 -1.90
N TYR A 421 -30.19 22.83 -0.98
CA TYR A 421 -30.30 22.48 0.43
C TYR A 421 -30.35 23.75 1.29
N SER A 422 -31.04 23.69 2.43
CA SER A 422 -31.12 24.76 3.43
C SER A 422 -29.80 24.90 4.20
N ASP A 423 -29.69 25.94 5.02
CA ASP A 423 -28.53 26.11 5.91
C ASP A 423 -28.38 24.96 6.93
N ALA A 424 -29.49 24.27 7.24
CA ALA A 424 -29.51 23.06 8.07
C ALA A 424 -29.29 21.77 7.27
N GLY A 425 -29.09 21.86 5.95
CA GLY A 425 -28.85 20.70 5.08
C GLY A 425 -30.09 19.94 4.64
N ALA A 426 -31.30 20.48 4.90
CA ALA A 426 -32.55 19.88 4.46
C ALA A 426 -32.80 20.21 2.98
N GLU A 427 -33.31 19.26 2.20
CA GLU A 427 -33.62 19.47 0.80
C GLU A 427 -34.75 20.50 0.63
N LEU A 428 -34.51 21.54 -0.18
CA LEU A 428 -35.48 22.59 -0.53
C LEU A 428 -36.17 22.33 -1.88
N GLY A 429 -35.80 21.24 -2.56
CA GLY A 429 -36.28 20.84 -3.88
C GLY A 429 -35.36 21.25 -5.03
N ALA A 430 -35.68 20.77 -6.23
CA ALA A 430 -34.93 21.05 -7.45
C ALA A 430 -35.06 22.52 -7.87
N GLY A 431 -33.92 23.13 -8.19
CA GLY A 431 -33.86 24.40 -8.93
C GLY A 431 -33.99 24.19 -10.44
N LEU A 432 -33.50 23.07 -10.96
CA LEU A 432 -33.59 22.68 -12.36
C LEU A 432 -33.83 21.18 -12.47
N VAL A 433 -34.70 20.77 -13.39
CA VAL A 433 -34.99 19.37 -13.73
C VAL A 433 -34.91 19.21 -15.24
N ILE A 434 -34.24 18.14 -15.71
CA ILE A 434 -34.26 17.73 -17.12
C ILE A 434 -34.87 16.34 -17.19
N ARG A 435 -36.03 16.25 -17.86
CA ARG A 435 -36.71 14.98 -18.07
C ARG A 435 -35.94 14.12 -19.06
N ARG A 436 -35.59 12.89 -18.68
CA ARG A 436 -34.85 11.99 -19.55
C ARG A 436 -35.65 11.57 -20.79
N SER A 437 -36.96 11.40 -20.65
CA SER A 437 -37.83 10.93 -21.73
C SER A 437 -38.10 11.97 -22.83
N THR A 438 -38.10 13.25 -22.50
CA THR A 438 -38.49 14.34 -23.43
C THR A 438 -37.42 15.40 -23.65
N GLY A 439 -36.36 15.43 -22.83
CA GLY A 439 -35.38 16.52 -22.81
C GLY A 439 -35.95 17.84 -22.26
N GLN A 440 -37.18 17.84 -21.74
CA GLN A 440 -37.80 19.06 -21.23
C GLN A 440 -37.06 19.56 -19.99
N VAL A 441 -36.63 20.82 -20.05
CA VAL A 441 -36.02 21.54 -18.93
C VAL A 441 -37.10 22.29 -18.16
N ALA A 442 -37.20 22.05 -16.87
CA ALA A 442 -38.07 22.79 -15.95
C ALA A 442 -37.21 23.54 -14.92
N MET A 443 -37.62 24.76 -14.59
CA MET A 443 -37.03 25.57 -13.53
C MET A 443 -37.97 25.53 -12.32
N GLY A 444 -37.47 25.11 -11.16
CA GLY A 444 -38.29 24.75 -10.00
C GLY A 444 -38.83 23.31 -10.06
N GLY A 445 -39.21 22.75 -8.91
CA GLY A 445 -39.73 21.38 -8.78
C GLY A 445 -41.14 21.18 -9.38
N SER A 446 -41.64 19.94 -9.33
CA SER A 446 -42.98 19.55 -9.84
C SER A 446 -44.14 20.19 -9.08
N THR A 447 -43.89 20.73 -7.89
CA THR A 447 -44.84 21.54 -7.11
C THR A 447 -44.49 23.00 -7.33
N VAL A 448 -45.42 23.72 -7.96
CA VAL A 448 -45.28 25.12 -8.37
C VAL A 448 -44.98 26.00 -7.16
N THR A 449 -43.71 26.32 -6.94
CA THR A 449 -43.34 27.47 -6.12
C THR A 449 -42.01 28.06 -6.62
N GLY A 450 -42.09 29.19 -7.33
CA GLY A 450 -40.94 30.10 -7.50
C GLY A 450 -39.95 29.79 -8.63
N GLY A 451 -40.27 28.92 -9.60
CA GLY A 451 -39.45 28.75 -10.80
C GLY A 451 -39.45 30.02 -11.66
N SER A 452 -38.39 30.84 -11.58
CA SER A 452 -38.23 32.04 -12.40
C SER A 452 -36.89 32.05 -13.10
N VAL A 453 -36.87 32.36 -14.40
CA VAL A 453 -35.65 32.72 -15.13
C VAL A 453 -35.53 34.23 -15.13
N ARG A 454 -34.52 34.77 -14.45
CA ARG A 454 -34.19 36.21 -14.48
C ARG A 454 -32.98 36.44 -15.37
N VAL A 455 -33.16 37.18 -16.46
CA VAL A 455 -32.07 37.62 -17.33
C VAL A 455 -31.73 39.07 -16.99
N ASN A 456 -30.60 39.29 -16.33
CA ASN A 456 -30.08 40.65 -16.13
C ASN A 456 -29.29 41.05 -17.39
N TRP A 457 -29.73 42.13 -18.04
CA TRP A 457 -29.24 42.54 -19.34
C TRP A 457 -28.27 43.74 -19.23
N ALA A 458 -27.08 43.64 -19.82
CA ALA A 458 -26.12 44.76 -19.93
C ALA A 458 -26.36 45.59 -21.20
N THR A 459 -25.93 46.86 -21.22
CA THR A 459 -26.32 47.90 -22.20
C THR A 459 -25.91 47.70 -23.68
N SER A 460 -25.47 46.53 -24.12
CA SER A 460 -25.19 46.25 -25.54
C SER A 460 -26.42 45.66 -26.22
N GLY A 461 -26.77 46.13 -27.42
CA GLY A 461 -28.01 45.85 -28.17
C GLY A 461 -28.23 44.41 -28.68
N GLN A 462 -28.03 43.41 -27.83
CA GLN A 462 -28.59 42.07 -28.02
C GLN A 462 -29.96 41.99 -27.28
N HIS A 463 -30.71 40.88 -27.39
CA HIS A 463 -32.02 40.71 -26.73
C HIS A 463 -31.93 39.79 -25.50
N GLY A 464 -32.62 40.14 -24.41
CA GLY A 464 -32.74 39.32 -23.19
C GLY A 464 -33.33 37.92 -23.40
N PHE A 465 -34.18 37.79 -24.41
CA PHE A 465 -34.67 36.52 -24.92
C PHE A 465 -34.82 36.64 -26.43
N TYR A 466 -34.25 35.69 -27.17
CA TYR A 466 -34.34 35.64 -28.62
C TYR A 466 -34.61 34.21 -29.07
N ALA A 467 -35.82 33.98 -29.59
CA ALA A 467 -36.23 32.70 -30.13
C ALA A 467 -36.36 32.81 -31.65
N VAL A 468 -35.59 32.01 -32.39
CA VAL A 468 -35.67 31.91 -33.85
C VAL A 468 -35.92 30.45 -34.21
N PRO A 469 -37.08 30.11 -34.78
CA PRO A 469 -37.32 28.76 -35.24
C PRO A 469 -36.52 28.49 -36.52
N SER A 470 -35.93 27.30 -36.64
CA SER A 470 -35.13 26.91 -37.83
C SER A 470 -35.98 26.57 -39.06
N SER A 471 -37.29 26.42 -38.89
CA SER A 471 -38.30 26.22 -39.93
C SER A 471 -39.62 26.85 -39.45
N SER A 472 -40.59 27.05 -40.36
CA SER A 472 -41.91 27.51 -39.94
C SER A 472 -42.52 26.49 -38.97
N PRO A 473 -42.80 26.88 -37.70
CA PRO A 473 -43.21 25.92 -36.68
C PRO A 473 -44.64 25.37 -36.88
N GLY A 474 -45.36 25.84 -37.92
CA GLY A 474 -46.67 25.32 -38.35
C GLY A 474 -47.80 25.57 -37.35
N SER A 475 -47.77 24.87 -36.23
CA SER A 475 -48.74 24.87 -35.13
C SER A 475 -48.17 25.26 -33.77
N ALA A 476 -46.85 25.40 -33.62
CA ALA A 476 -46.20 25.78 -32.37
C ALA A 476 -45.74 27.25 -32.37
N ALA A 477 -45.71 27.88 -31.18
CA ALA A 477 -45.21 29.24 -31.02
C ALA A 477 -43.78 29.23 -30.47
N ALA A 478 -42.96 30.20 -30.91
CA ALA A 478 -41.65 30.47 -30.30
C ALA A 478 -41.77 30.92 -28.83
N PHE A 479 -42.92 31.48 -28.46
CA PHE A 479 -43.28 31.83 -27.10
C PHE A 479 -44.74 31.46 -26.86
N ALA A 480 -45.01 30.65 -25.84
CA ALA A 480 -46.35 30.23 -25.45
C ALA A 480 -46.51 30.39 -23.93
N THR A 481 -47.65 30.92 -23.52
CA THR A 481 -48.02 31.10 -22.12
C THR A 481 -49.27 30.29 -21.81
N LEU A 482 -49.23 29.49 -20.74
CA LEU A 482 -50.39 28.83 -20.18
C LEU A 482 -50.66 29.43 -18.79
N MET A 483 -51.84 30.00 -18.62
CA MET A 483 -52.25 30.69 -17.39
C MET A 483 -53.34 29.89 -16.67
N THR A 484 -53.45 30.05 -15.35
CA THR A 484 -54.40 29.28 -14.52
C THR A 484 -55.74 30.00 -14.38
N ALA A 485 -55.71 31.32 -14.26
CA ALA A 485 -56.88 32.18 -14.15
C ALA A 485 -57.01 33.13 -15.34
N THR A 486 -58.23 33.57 -15.64
CA THR A 486 -58.52 34.52 -16.73
C THR A 486 -57.93 35.91 -16.49
N THR A 487 -57.65 36.26 -15.23
CA THR A 487 -57.06 37.54 -14.82
C THR A 487 -55.53 37.51 -14.76
N ASP A 488 -54.91 36.35 -14.99
CA ASP A 488 -53.46 36.22 -15.02
C ASP A 488 -52.87 37.01 -16.19
N ARG A 489 -51.64 37.51 -16.02
CA ARG A 489 -50.94 38.28 -17.05
C ARG A 489 -50.03 37.36 -17.87
N ALA A 490 -50.30 37.27 -19.16
CA ALA A 490 -49.42 36.60 -20.12
C ALA A 490 -48.21 37.47 -20.48
N VAL A 491 -48.41 38.79 -20.57
CA VAL A 491 -47.37 39.79 -20.81
C VAL A 491 -47.51 40.91 -19.79
N ASP A 492 -46.41 41.37 -19.21
CA ASP A 492 -46.35 42.46 -18.24
C ASP A 492 -45.10 43.30 -18.51
N ILE A 493 -45.30 44.58 -18.85
CA ILE A 493 -44.23 45.54 -19.18
C ILE A 493 -44.23 46.64 -18.12
N ARG A 494 -43.11 46.81 -17.42
CA ARG A 494 -42.94 47.80 -16.33
C ARG A 494 -41.70 48.63 -16.53
N VAL A 495 -41.72 49.85 -15.99
CA VAL A 495 -40.52 50.65 -15.74
C VAL A 495 -40.20 50.59 -14.25
N SER A 496 -38.90 50.53 -13.91
CA SER A 496 -38.47 50.55 -12.51
C SER A 496 -38.97 51.82 -11.83
N GLY A 497 -39.62 51.67 -10.67
CA GLY A 497 -40.24 52.77 -9.93
C GLY A 497 -41.74 52.96 -10.18
N ASP A 498 -42.32 52.34 -11.21
CA ASP A 498 -43.76 52.38 -11.45
C ASP A 498 -44.54 51.58 -10.40
N GLY A 499 -45.71 52.09 -9.99
CA GLY A 499 -46.65 51.37 -9.12
C GLY A 499 -47.49 50.33 -9.87
N ASN A 500 -47.68 50.51 -11.18
CA ASN A 500 -48.43 49.63 -12.07
C ASN A 500 -47.67 49.35 -13.37
N ALA A 501 -48.03 48.24 -14.04
CA ALA A 501 -47.48 47.93 -15.37
C ALA A 501 -47.99 48.92 -16.42
N ARG A 502 -47.12 49.33 -17.35
CA ARG A 502 -47.41 50.25 -18.46
C ARG A 502 -48.22 49.58 -19.57
N MET A 503 -48.02 48.28 -19.76
CA MET A 503 -48.81 47.45 -20.65
C MET A 503 -48.95 46.05 -20.06
N ILE A 504 -50.14 45.48 -20.17
CA ILE A 504 -50.35 44.06 -19.95
C ILE A 504 -51.15 43.42 -21.08
N VAL A 505 -50.99 42.11 -21.22
CA VAL A 505 -51.94 41.23 -21.92
C VAL A 505 -52.34 40.15 -20.94
N ASP A 506 -53.63 40.04 -20.64
CA ASP A 506 -54.14 39.00 -19.74
C ASP A 506 -54.40 37.66 -20.46
N ALA A 507 -54.80 36.64 -19.71
CA ALA A 507 -55.06 35.31 -20.23
C ALA A 507 -56.25 35.23 -21.20
N VAL A 508 -57.13 36.25 -21.23
CA VAL A 508 -58.24 36.34 -22.21
C VAL A 508 -57.89 37.19 -23.42
N GLY A 509 -56.68 37.76 -23.46
CA GLY A 509 -56.19 38.59 -24.56
C GLY A 509 -56.67 40.05 -24.49
N LYS A 510 -57.14 40.54 -23.33
CA LYS A 510 -57.37 41.97 -23.12
C LYS A 510 -56.02 42.66 -23.00
N HIS A 511 -55.84 43.70 -23.80
CA HIS A 511 -54.71 44.59 -23.70
C HIS A 511 -55.10 45.78 -22.82
N GLU A 512 -54.27 46.10 -21.83
CA GLU A 512 -54.41 47.31 -21.03
C GLU A 512 -53.12 48.11 -21.09
N TRP A 513 -53.23 49.43 -21.26
CA TRP A 513 -52.10 50.37 -21.22
C TRP A 513 -52.32 51.43 -20.14
N GLY A 514 -51.21 52.02 -19.70
CA GLY A 514 -51.21 52.97 -18.60
C GLY A 514 -49.93 53.78 -18.45
N ASP A 515 -49.96 54.74 -17.53
CA ASP A 515 -48.90 55.71 -17.26
C ASP A 515 -47.97 55.31 -16.10
N GLY A 516 -48.01 54.05 -15.66
CA GLY A 516 -47.23 53.53 -14.54
C GLY A 516 -47.84 53.82 -13.16
N ALA A 517 -48.85 54.69 -13.10
CA ALA A 517 -49.68 54.90 -11.92
C ALA A 517 -51.06 54.25 -12.10
N THR A 518 -51.71 54.43 -13.24
CA THR A 518 -53.05 53.91 -13.55
C THR A 518 -53.02 53.12 -14.87
N ARG A 519 -53.90 52.11 -15.01
CA ARG A 519 -54.16 51.40 -16.27
C ARG A 519 -55.59 51.73 -16.70
N ASP A 520 -55.73 52.64 -17.65
CA ASP A 520 -56.97 53.34 -17.98
C ASP A 520 -57.35 53.26 -19.46
N THR A 521 -56.52 52.62 -20.29
CA THR A 521 -56.83 52.40 -21.70
C THR A 521 -56.81 50.91 -22.01
N ASN A 522 -57.78 50.45 -22.81
CA ASN A 522 -57.93 49.03 -23.09
C ASN A 522 -58.43 48.72 -24.50
N LEU A 523 -58.15 47.49 -24.93
CA LEU A 523 -58.67 46.90 -26.17
C LEU A 523 -58.89 45.41 -25.95
N TYR A 524 -60.09 44.92 -26.21
CA TYR A 524 -60.43 43.53 -25.94
C TYR A 524 -61.57 43.01 -26.82
N ARG A 525 -61.68 41.68 -26.87
CA ARG A 525 -62.79 41.00 -27.56
C ARG A 525 -64.04 41.05 -26.69
N ASP A 526 -65.08 41.71 -27.17
CA ASP A 526 -66.38 41.78 -26.50
C ASP A 526 -67.23 40.53 -26.80
N ALA A 527 -67.27 40.12 -28.07
CA ALA A 527 -68.00 38.96 -28.55
C ALA A 527 -67.29 38.32 -29.76
N ALA A 528 -67.87 37.29 -30.37
CA ALA A 528 -67.36 36.78 -31.64
C ALA A 528 -67.38 37.92 -32.68
N ASN A 529 -66.25 38.16 -33.34
CA ASN A 529 -66.08 39.21 -34.35
C ASN A 529 -66.29 40.66 -33.86
N SER A 530 -66.27 40.90 -32.54
CA SER A 530 -66.44 42.23 -31.95
C SER A 530 -65.24 42.60 -31.07
N LEU A 531 -64.65 43.76 -31.36
CA LEU A 531 -63.54 44.35 -30.60
C LEU A 531 -64.02 45.68 -29.98
N LYS A 532 -63.68 45.91 -28.71
CA LYS A 532 -64.18 47.04 -27.93
C LYS A 532 -63.08 47.71 -27.09
N THR A 533 -63.28 49.00 -26.82
CA THR A 533 -62.67 49.77 -25.74
C THR A 533 -63.80 50.33 -24.86
N ASP A 534 -63.55 50.56 -23.57
CA ASP A 534 -64.59 51.04 -22.65
C ASP A 534 -64.88 52.53 -22.78
N ASP A 535 -63.89 53.32 -23.22
CA ASP A 535 -63.97 54.77 -23.36
C ASP A 535 -63.93 55.19 -24.84
N ALA A 536 -63.02 56.10 -25.20
CA ALA A 536 -62.94 56.67 -26.54
C ALA A 536 -61.85 56.00 -27.39
N PHE A 537 -62.19 55.69 -28.65
CA PHE A 537 -61.21 55.38 -29.69
C PHE A 537 -60.92 56.62 -30.53
N THR A 538 -59.79 57.28 -30.26
CA THR A 538 -59.41 58.52 -30.95
C THR A 538 -58.62 58.20 -32.22
N VAL A 539 -59.14 58.59 -33.39
CA VAL A 539 -58.47 58.47 -34.69
C VAL A 539 -57.98 59.85 -35.13
N ALA A 540 -56.67 60.06 -35.16
CA ALA A 540 -56.08 61.38 -35.42
C ALA A 540 -56.27 61.87 -36.88
N LEU A 541 -56.32 60.96 -37.84
CA LEU A 541 -56.50 61.27 -39.27
C LEU A 541 -57.87 60.77 -39.74
N ALA A 542 -57.91 59.93 -40.78
CA ALA A 542 -59.16 59.44 -41.34
C ALA A 542 -59.57 58.07 -40.75
N PHE A 543 -60.85 57.94 -40.39
CA PHE A 543 -61.49 56.65 -40.18
C PHE A 543 -62.10 56.16 -41.51
N ARG A 544 -61.43 55.21 -42.19
CA ARG A 544 -61.91 54.64 -43.46
C ARG A 544 -62.62 53.31 -43.22
N HIS A 545 -63.95 53.34 -43.19
CA HIS A 545 -64.77 52.13 -43.11
C HIS A 545 -64.89 51.45 -44.49
N LEU A 546 -64.54 50.17 -44.58
CA LEU A 546 -64.57 49.37 -45.82
C LEU A 546 -65.77 48.41 -45.91
N GLY A 547 -66.53 48.25 -44.83
CA GLY A 547 -67.70 47.39 -44.80
C GLY A 547 -68.88 47.98 -45.57
N THR A 548 -69.93 47.18 -45.74
CA THR A 548 -71.16 47.59 -46.42
C THR A 548 -72.15 48.28 -45.49
N THR A 549 -72.01 48.12 -44.17
CA THR A 549 -72.93 48.67 -43.17
C THR A 549 -72.21 49.47 -42.10
N LEU A 550 -72.83 50.56 -41.60
CA LEU A 550 -72.32 51.38 -40.50
C LEU A 550 -73.48 51.77 -39.60
N GLY A 551 -73.24 51.89 -38.28
CA GLY A 551 -74.23 52.32 -37.30
C GLY A 551 -73.59 53.19 -36.22
N PHE A 552 -74.38 54.10 -35.65
CA PHE A 552 -73.97 55.00 -34.58
C PHE A 552 -74.94 54.91 -33.41
N TYR A 553 -74.48 55.26 -32.20
CA TYR A 553 -75.31 55.36 -30.98
C TYR A 553 -76.19 54.13 -30.72
N ASN A 554 -75.61 52.93 -30.88
CA ASN A 554 -76.30 51.63 -30.69
C ASN A 554 -77.44 51.36 -31.70
N ALA A 555 -77.57 52.15 -32.76
CA ALA A 555 -78.42 51.81 -33.90
C ALA A 555 -77.84 50.61 -34.66
N ALA A 556 -78.72 49.75 -35.19
CA ALA A 556 -78.29 48.64 -36.04
C ALA A 556 -77.55 49.18 -37.27
N ALA A 557 -76.42 48.57 -37.63
CA ALA A 557 -75.65 49.01 -38.77
C ALA A 557 -76.45 48.87 -40.07
N VAL A 558 -76.64 49.97 -40.81
CA VAL A 558 -77.39 50.01 -42.06
C VAL A 558 -76.46 50.16 -43.26
N ALA A 559 -76.90 49.73 -44.43
CA ALA A 559 -76.17 49.98 -45.67
C ALA A 559 -76.05 51.49 -45.94
N LYS A 560 -75.05 51.88 -46.75
CA LYS A 560 -74.88 53.27 -47.19
C LYS A 560 -76.21 53.83 -47.72
N PRO A 561 -76.81 54.87 -47.08
CA PRO A 561 -78.12 55.34 -47.49
C PRO A 561 -78.12 56.03 -48.86
N THR A 562 -79.23 55.87 -49.60
CA THR A 562 -79.51 56.59 -50.86
C THR A 562 -80.62 57.60 -50.61
N VAL A 563 -80.39 58.87 -50.96
CA VAL A 563 -81.41 59.92 -50.89
C VAL A 563 -82.17 59.98 -52.21
N THR A 564 -83.50 59.93 -52.17
CA THR A 564 -84.38 59.91 -53.35
C THR A 564 -85.49 60.96 -53.28
N GLY A 565 -86.06 61.35 -54.43
CA GLY A 565 -87.17 62.31 -54.50
C GLY A 565 -86.81 63.70 -55.06
N ALA A 566 -87.84 64.51 -55.32
CA ALA A 566 -87.67 65.86 -55.86
C ALA A 566 -87.25 66.88 -54.79
N LYS A 567 -86.38 67.84 -55.17
CA LYS A 567 -85.93 68.92 -54.27
C LYS A 567 -87.00 69.99 -54.02
N GLY A 568 -87.88 70.27 -55.00
CA GLY A 568 -88.86 71.36 -54.95
C GLY A 568 -90.07 71.14 -54.03
N GLY A 569 -90.27 69.91 -53.53
CA GLY A 569 -91.39 69.55 -52.64
C GLY A 569 -90.97 68.83 -51.37
N ASN A 570 -89.71 69.00 -50.92
CA ASN A 570 -89.15 68.40 -49.71
C ASN A 570 -89.15 66.86 -49.63
N ALA A 571 -89.53 66.12 -50.68
CA ALA A 571 -89.47 64.66 -50.70
C ALA A 571 -88.03 64.12 -50.46
N ALA A 572 -87.02 64.78 -51.05
CA ALA A 572 -85.62 64.46 -50.80
C ALA A 572 -85.16 64.77 -49.35
N LEU A 573 -85.76 65.77 -48.71
CA LEU A 573 -85.49 66.11 -47.31
C LEU A 573 -86.07 65.02 -46.39
N ALA A 574 -87.31 64.60 -46.60
CA ALA A 574 -87.92 63.50 -45.84
C ALA A 574 -87.12 62.18 -45.99
N SER A 575 -86.66 61.88 -47.21
CA SER A 575 -85.76 60.74 -47.47
C SER A 575 -84.43 60.86 -46.72
N LEU A 576 -83.80 62.04 -46.68
CA LEU A 576 -82.56 62.27 -45.94
C LEU A 576 -82.75 62.15 -44.43
N LEU A 577 -83.80 62.73 -43.86
CA LEU A 577 -84.08 62.65 -42.42
C LEU A 577 -84.31 61.21 -41.98
N THR A 578 -85.06 60.43 -42.77
CA THR A 578 -85.25 59.00 -42.54
C THR A 578 -83.92 58.23 -42.64
N ALA A 579 -83.09 58.53 -43.64
CA ALA A 579 -81.77 57.91 -43.81
C ALA A 579 -80.80 58.19 -42.65
N LEU A 580 -80.75 59.44 -42.17
CA LEU A 580 -79.92 59.84 -41.03
C LEU A 580 -80.43 59.26 -39.71
N ALA A 581 -81.77 59.20 -39.51
CA ALA A 581 -82.38 58.56 -38.36
C ALA A 581 -82.06 57.05 -38.33
N ASN A 582 -82.18 56.36 -39.48
CA ASN A 582 -81.84 54.94 -39.60
C ASN A 582 -80.35 54.66 -39.34
N LEU A 583 -79.46 55.59 -39.69
CA LEU A 583 -78.03 55.52 -39.40
C LEU A 583 -77.71 55.78 -37.91
N GLY A 584 -78.66 56.34 -37.16
CA GLY A 584 -78.52 56.72 -35.76
C GLY A 584 -77.93 58.12 -35.53
N LEU A 585 -77.79 58.94 -36.57
CA LEU A 585 -77.17 60.28 -36.47
C LEU A 585 -78.12 61.37 -35.98
N LEU A 586 -79.43 61.15 -36.03
CA LEU A 586 -80.43 62.06 -35.49
C LEU A 586 -81.65 61.31 -34.92
N THR A 587 -82.39 62.00 -34.05
CA THR A 587 -83.74 61.59 -33.64
C THR A 587 -84.73 62.55 -34.30
N ASP A 588 -85.48 62.07 -35.29
CA ASP A 588 -86.49 62.89 -35.97
C ASP A 588 -87.76 62.96 -35.11
N SER A 589 -88.05 64.15 -34.59
CA SER A 589 -89.26 64.45 -33.79
C SER A 589 -90.17 65.44 -34.51
N THR A 590 -89.97 65.64 -35.82
CA THR A 590 -90.73 66.59 -36.62
C THR A 590 -92.07 66.00 -37.08
N THR A 591 -93.05 66.88 -37.33
CA THR A 591 -94.38 66.53 -37.82
C THR A 591 -94.57 67.02 -39.26
N ALA A 592 -95.41 66.32 -40.03
CA ALA A 592 -95.66 66.56 -41.46
C ALA A 592 -96.23 67.94 -41.80
#